data_AF-A0A6J4FD15-F1
#
_entry.id   AF-A0A6J4FD15-F1
#
_cell.length_a   1.000
_cell.length_b   1.000
_cell.length_c   1.000
_cell.angle_alpha   90.00
_cell.angle_beta   90.00
_cell.angle_gamma   90.00
#
_symmetry.space_group_name_H-M   'P 1'
#
loop_
_entity.id
_entity.type
_entity.pdbx_description
1 polymer ?
#
loop_
_entity_poly.entity_id
_entity_poly.type
_entity_poly.pdbx_seq_one_letter_code
_entity_poly.pdbx_strand_id
1 'polypeptide(L)'
;MTTQDLTVAQAVAYAVLYALETEAGASWKTWAHIWLKGDDRSATSAHQATGMAETQAARHAAMAARLLAEACQFQTEAAMLTSENRNALWQMDQYDQRQSQCLHEVTESLHASTSASPPAPDCPRDNSLRARVVREF
;
A
#
# COMPACT_ATOMS: atom_id res chain seq x y z
N MET A 1 11.44 -2.08 14.80
CA MET A 1 11.02 -0.66 14.64
C MET A 1 9.73 -0.67 13.87
N THR A 2 8.69 -0.17 14.51
CA THR A 2 7.33 -0.66 14.34
C THR A 2 6.56 0.22 13.38
N THR A 3 5.96 -0.38 12.37
CA THR A 3 4.82 0.13 11.60
C THR A 3 3.54 0.23 12.45
N GLN A 4 3.63 0.15 13.78
CA GLN A 4 2.52 -0.12 14.70
C GLN A 4 1.50 1.02 14.83
N ASP A 5 1.83 2.24 14.41
CA ASP A 5 0.92 3.39 14.54
C ASP A 5 0.25 3.81 13.23
N LEU A 6 0.57 3.17 12.11
CA LEU A 6 -0.04 3.48 10.80
C LEU A 6 -1.20 2.53 10.52
N THR A 7 -2.32 3.07 10.04
CA THR A 7 -3.36 2.26 9.41
C THR A 7 -2.82 1.55 8.17
N VAL A 8 -3.47 0.48 7.70
CA VAL A 8 -3.02 -0.25 6.49
C VAL A 8 -2.93 0.69 5.28
N ALA A 9 -3.88 1.60 5.11
CA ALA A 9 -3.86 2.58 4.03
C ALA A 9 -2.67 3.55 4.14
N GLN A 10 -2.39 4.03 5.35
CA GLN A 10 -1.21 4.87 5.63
C GLN A 10 0.10 4.10 5.39
N ALA A 11 0.18 2.83 5.77
CA ALA A 11 1.35 2.00 5.54
C ALA A 11 1.63 1.80 4.04
N VAL A 12 0.58 1.61 3.22
CA VAL A 12 0.69 1.55 1.75
C VAL A 12 1.10 2.91 1.17
N ALA A 13 0.48 4.01 1.62
CA ALA A 13 0.85 5.36 1.17
C ALA A 13 2.32 5.68 1.48
N TYR A 14 2.79 5.25 2.65
CA TYR A 14 4.19 5.34 3.05
C TYR A 14 5.10 4.54 2.09
N ALA A 15 4.77 3.28 1.78
CA ALA A 15 5.53 2.47 0.83
C ALA A 15 5.58 3.10 -0.57
N VAL A 16 4.46 3.63 -1.08
CA VAL A 16 4.39 4.31 -2.37
C VAL A 16 5.24 5.57 -2.39
N LEU A 17 5.19 6.40 -1.35
CA LEU A 17 6.04 7.59 -1.22
C LEU A 17 7.52 7.22 -1.15
N TYR A 18 7.86 6.19 -0.38
CA TYR A 18 9.25 5.73 -0.24
C TYR A 18 9.81 5.20 -1.55
N ALA A 19 9.04 4.38 -2.27
CA ALA A 19 9.43 3.86 -3.58
C ALA A 19 9.55 4.96 -4.64
N LEU A 20 8.73 6.01 -4.58
CA LEU A 20 8.78 7.16 -5.49
C LEU A 20 10.08 7.95 -5.41
N GLU A 21 10.76 7.93 -4.27
CA GLU A 21 12.06 8.58 -4.11
C GLU A 21 13.20 7.78 -4.76
N THR A 22 13.03 6.47 -4.93
CA THR A 22 14.03 5.58 -5.53
C THR A 22 13.77 5.26 -7.01
N GLU A 23 12.53 5.45 -7.47
CA GLU A 23 12.09 5.13 -8.83
C GLU A 23 12.11 6.38 -9.74
N ALA A 24 12.89 6.33 -10.82
CA ALA A 24 13.00 7.46 -11.77
C ALA A 24 11.97 7.43 -12.91
N GLY A 25 11.23 6.32 -13.08
CA GLY A 25 10.28 6.11 -14.17
C GLY A 25 9.11 7.10 -14.18
N ALA A 26 8.93 7.82 -15.31
CA ALA A 26 7.88 8.84 -15.45
C ALA A 26 6.45 8.27 -15.32
N SER A 27 6.20 7.06 -15.85
CA SER A 27 4.89 6.40 -15.82
C SER A 27 4.51 5.96 -14.40
N TRP A 28 5.43 5.32 -13.68
CA TRP A 28 5.26 4.98 -12.26
C TRP A 28 4.97 6.22 -11.43
N LYS A 29 5.79 7.26 -11.59
CA LYS A 29 5.64 8.51 -10.85
C LYS A 29 4.26 9.13 -11.08
N THR A 30 3.77 9.14 -12.32
CA THR A 30 2.44 9.65 -12.64
C THR A 30 1.35 8.87 -11.91
N TRP A 31 1.38 7.53 -11.99
CA TRP A 31 0.44 6.67 -11.28
C TRP A 31 0.48 6.90 -9.76
N ALA A 32 1.66 6.93 -9.16
CA ALA A 32 1.81 7.09 -7.72
C ALA A 32 1.22 8.42 -7.22
N HIS A 33 1.38 9.51 -7.96
CA HIS A 33 0.76 10.79 -7.61
C HIS A 33 -0.77 10.75 -7.70
N ILE A 34 -1.33 10.10 -8.73
CA ILE A 34 -2.79 9.90 -8.89
C ILE A 34 -3.33 9.07 -7.72
N TRP A 35 -2.65 7.97 -7.38
CA TRP A 35 -3.05 7.08 -6.30
C TRP A 35 -3.01 7.76 -4.93
N LEU A 36 -1.93 8.50 -4.67
CA LEU A 36 -1.75 9.27 -3.43
C LEU A 36 -2.83 10.34 -3.26
N LYS A 37 -3.20 11.05 -4.34
CA LYS A 37 -4.31 12.01 -4.29
C LYS A 37 -5.68 11.37 -4.04
N GLY A 38 -5.79 10.06 -4.27
CA GLY A 38 -7.05 9.33 -4.17
C GLY A 38 -7.92 9.41 -5.43
N ASP A 39 -7.37 9.94 -6.54
CA ASP A 39 -8.10 10.07 -7.81
C ASP A 39 -8.40 8.69 -8.43
N ASP A 40 -7.48 7.73 -8.28
CA ASP A 40 -7.67 6.33 -8.68
C ASP A 40 -6.93 5.38 -7.72
N ARG A 41 -7.70 4.65 -6.90
CA ARG A 41 -7.20 3.60 -5.98
C ARG A 41 -7.68 2.20 -6.37
N SER A 42 -8.00 1.99 -7.64
CA SER A 42 -8.50 0.70 -8.11
C SER A 42 -7.39 -0.38 -8.14
N ALA A 43 -7.78 -1.63 -7.90
CA ALA A 43 -6.88 -2.77 -7.99
C ALA A 43 -6.29 -2.91 -9.41
N THR A 44 -7.07 -2.60 -10.44
CA THR A 44 -6.63 -2.66 -11.84
C THR A 44 -5.51 -1.66 -12.15
N SER A 45 -5.67 -0.42 -11.71
CA SER A 45 -4.67 0.64 -11.89
C SER A 45 -3.37 0.28 -11.16
N ALA A 46 -3.48 -0.18 -9.91
CA ALA A 46 -2.34 -0.67 -9.15
C ALA A 46 -1.66 -1.87 -9.82
N HIS A 47 -2.42 -2.81 -10.39
CA HIS A 47 -1.85 -3.92 -11.15
C HIS A 47 -1.06 -3.44 -12.37
N GLN A 48 -1.58 -2.49 -13.15
CA GLN A 48 -0.84 -1.91 -14.28
C GLN A 48 0.46 -1.24 -13.82
N ALA A 49 0.44 -0.55 -12.67
CA ALA A 49 1.62 0.07 -12.10
C ALA A 49 2.73 -0.92 -11.73
N THR A 50 2.40 -2.14 -11.31
CA THR A 50 3.42 -3.18 -11.09
C THR A 50 4.23 -3.49 -12.36
N GLY A 51 3.60 -3.44 -13.55
CA GLY A 51 4.28 -3.63 -14.83
C GLY A 51 5.07 -2.41 -15.30
N MET A 52 4.75 -1.21 -14.79
CA MET A 52 5.46 0.03 -15.10
C MET A 52 6.67 0.28 -14.18
N ALA A 53 6.73 -0.41 -13.04
CA ALA A 53 7.78 -0.24 -12.04
C ALA A 53 9.10 -0.92 -12.44
N GLU A 54 10.21 -0.17 -12.41
CA GLU A 54 11.55 -0.67 -12.73
C GLU A 54 12.24 -1.27 -11.50
N THR A 55 12.06 -0.66 -10.32
CA THR A 55 12.60 -1.14 -9.04
C THR A 55 11.67 -2.16 -8.36
N GLN A 56 12.27 -3.06 -7.58
CA GLN A 56 11.53 -4.02 -6.77
C GLN A 56 10.67 -3.30 -5.72
N ALA A 57 11.17 -2.23 -5.10
CA ALA A 57 10.43 -1.47 -4.10
C ALA A 57 9.12 -0.87 -4.65
N ALA A 58 9.17 -0.32 -5.87
CA ALA A 58 7.98 0.16 -6.58
C ALA A 58 7.01 -0.99 -6.91
N ARG A 59 7.50 -2.13 -7.38
CA ARG A 59 6.64 -3.31 -7.65
C ARG A 59 5.89 -3.76 -6.39
N HIS A 60 6.60 -3.91 -5.27
CA HIS A 60 6.01 -4.29 -3.99
C HIS A 60 5.02 -3.23 -3.47
N ALA A 61 5.33 -1.93 -3.61
CA ALA A 61 4.42 -0.86 -3.22
C ALA A 61 3.10 -0.86 -4.04
N ALA A 62 3.17 -1.08 -5.36
CA ALA A 62 1.96 -1.20 -6.19
C ALA A 62 1.20 -2.51 -5.93
N MET A 63 1.90 -3.60 -5.64
CA MET A 63 1.26 -4.85 -5.24
C MET A 63 0.50 -4.68 -3.92
N ALA A 64 1.08 -3.97 -2.94
CA ALA A 64 0.41 -3.61 -1.70
C ALA A 64 -0.83 -2.74 -1.96
N ALA A 65 -0.72 -1.72 -2.81
CA ALA A 65 -1.86 -0.89 -3.21
C ALA A 65 -2.99 -1.69 -3.89
N ARG A 66 -2.64 -2.68 -4.71
CA ARG A 66 -3.62 -3.60 -5.31
C ARG A 66 -4.33 -4.43 -4.26
N LEU A 67 -3.58 -5.03 -3.34
CA LEU A 67 -4.13 -5.88 -2.27
C LEU A 67 -5.00 -5.09 -1.30
N LEU A 68 -4.66 -3.84 -1.01
CA LEU A 68 -5.51 -2.93 -0.24
C LEU A 68 -6.85 -2.69 -0.94
N ALA A 69 -6.83 -2.42 -2.25
CA ALA A 69 -8.04 -2.23 -3.03
C ALA A 69 -8.92 -3.49 -3.07
N GLU A 70 -8.30 -4.67 -3.23
CA GLU A 70 -9.00 -5.97 -3.15
C GLU A 70 -9.60 -6.20 -1.76
N ALA A 71 -8.88 -5.88 -0.68
CA ALA A 71 -9.40 -5.97 0.68
C ALA A 71 -10.62 -5.06 0.87
N CYS A 72 -10.55 -3.79 0.44
CA CYS A 72 -11.68 -2.87 0.53
C CYS A 72 -12.92 -3.36 -0.24
N GLN A 73 -12.72 -4.05 -1.38
CA GLN A 73 -13.82 -4.69 -2.11
C GLN A 73 -14.48 -5.80 -1.28
N PHE A 74 -13.69 -6.73 -0.73
CA PHE A 74 -14.23 -7.80 0.14
C PHE A 74 -14.92 -7.26 1.38
N GLN A 75 -14.39 -6.18 1.99
CA GLN A 75 -15.03 -5.52 3.12
C GLN A 75 -16.40 -4.95 2.76
N THR A 76 -16.50 -4.32 1.58
CA THR A 76 -17.76 -3.76 1.08
C THR A 76 -18.76 -4.86 0.76
N GLU A 77 -18.34 -5.94 0.11
CA GLU A 77 -19.18 -7.10 -0.18
C GLU A 77 -19.69 -7.78 1.10
N ALA A 78 -18.83 -7.94 2.10
CA ALA A 78 -19.23 -8.48 3.39
C ALA A 78 -20.28 -7.59 4.08
N ALA A 79 -20.10 -6.27 4.03
CA ALA A 79 -21.07 -5.32 4.59
C ALA A 79 -22.42 -5.42 3.87
N MET A 80 -22.43 -5.55 2.54
CA MET A 80 -23.65 -5.74 1.76
C MET A 80 -24.34 -7.06 2.13
N LEU A 81 -23.62 -8.18 2.14
CA LEU A 81 -24.17 -9.48 2.53
C LEU A 81 -24.73 -9.47 3.96
N THR A 82 -24.04 -8.84 4.90
CA THR A 82 -24.51 -8.70 6.28
C THR A 82 -25.78 -7.87 6.35
N SER A 83 -25.89 -6.79 5.56
CA SER A 83 -27.11 -5.98 5.48
C SER A 83 -28.30 -6.74 4.88
N GLU A 84 -28.03 -7.70 4.00
CA GLU A 84 -29.01 -8.63 3.43
C GLU A 84 -29.30 -9.83 4.36
N ASN A 85 -28.70 -9.86 5.56
CA ASN A 85 -28.80 -10.97 6.52
C ASN A 85 -28.29 -12.31 5.94
N ARG A 86 -27.27 -12.23 5.09
CA ARG A 86 -26.58 -13.35 4.44
C ARG A 86 -25.22 -13.60 5.08
N ASN A 87 -24.70 -14.82 4.89
CA ASN A 87 -23.38 -15.19 5.40
C ASN A 87 -22.27 -14.45 4.65
N ALA A 88 -21.43 -13.72 5.40
CA ALA A 88 -20.30 -12.94 4.91
C ALA A 88 -18.93 -13.48 5.38
N LEU A 89 -18.90 -14.65 6.05
CA LEU A 89 -17.68 -15.20 6.66
C LEU A 89 -16.56 -15.40 5.63
N TRP A 90 -16.89 -15.85 4.43
CA TRP A 90 -15.90 -16.04 3.37
C TRP A 90 -15.28 -14.72 2.92
N GLN A 91 -16.08 -13.67 2.76
CA GLN A 91 -15.58 -12.33 2.40
C GLN A 91 -14.70 -11.75 3.50
N MET A 92 -15.02 -11.98 4.77
CA MET A 92 -14.19 -11.53 5.89
C MET A 92 -12.85 -12.28 5.96
N ASP A 93 -12.86 -13.60 5.73
CA ASP A 93 -11.63 -14.39 5.62
C ASP A 93 -10.74 -13.90 4.47
N GLN A 94 -11.34 -13.62 3.30
CA GLN A 94 -10.61 -13.04 2.17
C GLN A 94 -10.07 -11.63 2.48
N TYR A 95 -10.84 -10.79 3.16
CA TYR A 95 -10.37 -9.48 3.62
C TYR A 95 -9.13 -9.59 4.51
N ASP A 96 -9.16 -10.45 5.53
CA ASP A 96 -8.04 -10.64 6.45
C ASP A 96 -6.80 -11.19 5.72
N GLN A 97 -7.00 -12.14 4.80
CA GLN A 97 -5.93 -12.67 3.97
C GLN A 97 -5.27 -11.57 3.11
N ARG A 98 -6.08 -10.72 2.48
CA ARG A 98 -5.56 -9.62 1.64
C ARG A 98 -4.86 -8.54 2.46
N GLN A 99 -5.37 -8.22 3.64
CA GLN A 99 -4.68 -7.29 4.55
C GLN A 99 -3.32 -7.81 5.00
N SER A 100 -3.23 -9.08 5.37
CA SER A 100 -1.97 -9.72 5.74
C SER A 100 -0.95 -9.69 4.60
N GLN A 101 -1.38 -10.06 3.39
CA GLN A 101 -0.54 -9.99 2.19
C GLN A 101 -0.12 -8.54 1.88
N CYS A 102 -1.04 -7.57 2.04
CA CYS A 102 -0.76 -6.16 1.82
C CYS A 102 0.36 -5.66 2.75
N LEU A 103 0.29 -5.98 4.04
CA LEU A 103 1.32 -5.58 5.01
C LEU A 103 2.67 -6.27 4.76
N HIS A 104 2.63 -7.51 4.27
CA HIS A 104 3.85 -8.20 3.84
C HIS A 104 4.51 -7.45 2.67
N GLU A 105 3.76 -7.11 1.62
CA GLU A 105 4.26 -6.35 0.47
C GLU A 105 4.78 -4.95 0.85
N VAL A 106 4.13 -4.27 1.80
CA VAL A 106 4.66 -3.01 2.37
C VAL A 106 6.05 -3.24 2.98
N THR A 107 6.20 -4.30 3.77
CA THR A 107 7.48 -4.62 4.42
C THR A 107 8.57 -4.92 3.39
N GLU A 108 8.25 -5.73 2.38
CA GLU A 108 9.18 -6.06 1.29
C GLU A 108 9.57 -4.82 0.46
N SER A 109 8.65 -3.90 0.20
CA SER A 109 8.96 -2.64 -0.48
C SER A 109 10.00 -1.82 0.27
N LEU A 110 9.83 -1.67 1.59
CA LEU A 110 10.75 -0.92 2.44
C LEU A 110 12.14 -1.59 2.53
N HIS A 111 12.18 -2.92 2.60
CA HIS A 111 13.43 -3.68 2.57
C HIS A 111 14.15 -3.56 1.21
N ALA A 112 13.41 -3.65 0.10
CA ALA A 112 13.98 -3.61 -1.26
C ALA A 112 14.64 -2.25 -1.60
N SER A 113 14.10 -1.14 -1.08
CA SER A 113 14.72 0.19 -1.22
C SER A 113 15.95 0.39 -0.33
N THR A 114 16.21 -0.54 0.60
CA THR A 114 17.23 -0.44 1.64
C THR A 114 18.33 -1.47 1.43
N SER A 115 19.09 -1.36 0.34
CA SER A 115 20.29 -2.19 0.09
C SER A 115 21.44 -1.94 1.10
N ALA A 116 21.30 -0.97 2.02
CA ALA A 116 22.30 -0.65 3.02
C ALA A 116 21.62 -0.29 4.37
N SER A 117 21.49 -1.29 5.24
CA SER A 117 21.01 -1.22 6.64
C SER A 117 19.59 -0.69 6.87
N PRO A 118 18.76 -1.33 7.74
CA PRO A 118 17.41 -0.87 8.03
C PRO A 118 17.42 0.63 8.37
N PRO A 119 16.43 1.42 7.90
CA PRO A 119 16.38 2.84 8.18
C PRO A 119 16.49 3.05 9.68
N ALA A 120 17.50 3.82 10.10
CA ALA A 120 17.71 4.13 11.50
C ALA A 120 16.42 4.74 12.08
N PRO A 121 16.05 4.43 13.33
CA PRO A 121 14.82 4.93 13.96
C PRO A 121 14.73 6.45 13.98
N ASP A 122 15.88 7.11 13.92
CA ASP A 122 16.04 8.56 13.96
C ASP A 122 16.37 9.15 12.58
N CYS A 123 16.06 8.45 11.49
CA CYS A 123 16.23 9.01 10.16
C CYS A 123 15.22 10.16 9.96
N PRO A 124 15.66 11.43 9.82
CA PRO A 124 14.76 12.57 9.68
C PRO A 124 13.84 12.45 8.46
N ARG A 125 14.28 11.69 7.44
CA ARG A 125 13.56 11.38 6.21
C ARG A 125 12.39 10.41 6.44
N ASP A 126 12.62 9.32 7.17
CA ASP A 126 11.55 8.37 7.50
C ASP A 126 10.48 9.08 8.35
N ASN A 127 10.92 9.88 9.33
CA ASN A 127 10.04 10.69 10.17
C ASN A 127 9.23 11.74 9.39
N SER A 128 9.83 12.41 8.39
CA SER A 128 9.11 13.40 7.57
C SER A 128 8.09 12.75 6.63
N LEU A 129 8.41 11.60 6.04
CA LEU A 129 7.49 10.84 5.20
C LEU A 129 6.32 10.28 6.02
N ARG A 130 6.58 9.71 7.20
CA ARG A 130 5.53 9.25 8.12
C ARG A 130 4.63 10.39 8.57
N ALA A 131 5.20 11.52 8.98
CA ALA A 131 4.43 12.69 9.38
C ALA A 131 3.55 13.21 8.24
N ARG A 132 4.05 13.19 7.00
CA ARG A 132 3.27 13.54 5.81
C ARG A 132 2.10 12.59 5.60
N VAL A 133 2.35 11.29 5.69
CA VAL A 133 1.30 10.26 5.55
C VAL A 133 0.21 10.45 6.61
N VAL A 134 0.57 10.58 7.89
CA VAL A 134 -0.39 10.76 8.99
C VAL A 134 -1.23 12.04 8.83
N ARG A 135 -0.67 13.08 8.22
CA ARG A 135 -1.39 14.34 7.96
C ARG A 135 -2.33 14.25 6.75
N GLU A 136 -1.96 13.47 5.74
CA GLU A 136 -2.61 13.49 4.41
C GLU A 136 -3.51 12.27 4.16
N PHE A 137 -3.41 11.19 4.96
CA PHE A 137 -4.09 9.90 4.77
C PHE A 137 -4.60 9.33 6.08
#